data_AF-A0A1Q9N3K9-F1
#
_entry.id   AF-A0A1Q9N3K9-F1
#
_cell.length_a   1.000
_cell.length_b   1.000
_cell.length_c   1.000
_cell.angle_alpha   90.00
_cell.angle_beta   90.00
_cell.angle_gamma   90.00
#
_symmetry.space_group_name_H-M   'P 1'
#
loop_
_entity.id
_entity.type
_entity.pdbx_description
1 polymer ?
#
loop_
_entity_poly.entity_id
_entity_poly.type
_entity_poly.pdbx_seq_one_letter_code
_entity_poly.pdbx_strand_id
1 'polypeptide(L)'
;MLNRIKFSQQYNIFAHHPKCQFFQNHLFKIRDLYFCKGCSMRFLGFIIFILILLINYLYLSNNTLFQFLNNNILYIEAVLVSPTIFQALITFPRNLSNFFRFQLGIGNALLFTYVLFGTDPLIKLILLFSYVLIYKKLNNIRNNKMNSVCINSITTTEFNNILTVVDSFYE
;
A
#
# COMPACT_ATOMS: atom_id res chain seq x y z
N MET A 1 -13.89 -19.22 -17.44
CA MET A 1 -12.82 -18.42 -16.78
C MET A 1 -12.65 -17.01 -17.38
N LEU A 2 -12.84 -16.80 -18.69
CA LEU A 2 -12.65 -15.50 -19.37
C LEU A 2 -13.48 -14.33 -18.80
N ASN A 3 -14.70 -14.57 -18.29
CA ASN A 3 -15.52 -13.52 -17.67
C ASN A 3 -14.97 -12.97 -16.34
N ARG A 4 -14.08 -13.69 -15.65
CA ARG A 4 -13.46 -13.17 -14.41
C ARG A 4 -12.30 -12.18 -14.69
N ILE A 5 -11.68 -12.27 -15.87
CA ILE A 5 -10.54 -11.41 -16.25
C ILE A 5 -11.04 -10.01 -16.66
N LYS A 6 -12.17 -9.93 -17.39
CA LYS A 6 -12.82 -8.65 -17.70
C LYS A 6 -13.31 -7.91 -16.46
N PHE A 7 -13.77 -8.65 -15.45
CA PHE A 7 -14.26 -8.07 -14.19
C PHE A 7 -13.15 -7.34 -13.42
N SER A 8 -11.90 -7.84 -13.43
CA SER A 8 -10.80 -7.19 -12.70
C SER A 8 -10.36 -5.85 -13.32
N GLN A 9 -10.67 -5.59 -14.60
CA GLN A 9 -10.34 -4.33 -15.27
C GLN A 9 -11.33 -3.20 -14.96
N GLN A 10 -12.56 -3.54 -14.57
CA GLN A 10 -13.62 -2.55 -14.30
C GLN A 10 -13.48 -1.87 -12.91
N TYR A 11 -12.81 -2.52 -11.95
CA TYR A 11 -12.56 -1.96 -10.61
C TYR A 11 -11.25 -1.18 -10.52
N ASN A 12 -10.90 -0.48 -11.59
CA ASN A 12 -9.67 0.31 -11.71
C ASN A 12 -9.60 1.51 -10.75
N ILE A 13 -10.72 1.88 -10.13
CA ILE A 13 -10.83 3.05 -9.25
C ILE A 13 -9.99 2.87 -7.98
N PHE A 14 -9.83 1.63 -7.48
CA PHE A 14 -9.14 1.37 -6.21
C PHE A 14 -7.98 0.35 -6.29
N ALA A 15 -7.76 -0.26 -7.45
CA ALA A 15 -6.75 -1.31 -7.63
C ALA A 15 -5.82 -0.99 -8.81
N HIS A 16 -4.74 -0.26 -8.54
CA HIS A 16 -3.68 -0.02 -9.52
C HIS A 16 -2.78 -1.27 -9.55
N HIS A 17 -3.19 -2.30 -10.30
CA HIS A 17 -2.41 -3.54 -10.40
C HIS A 17 -2.34 -4.05 -11.84
N PRO A 18 -1.15 -4.52 -12.27
CA PRO A 18 -0.96 -5.12 -13.58
C PRO A 18 -1.79 -6.39 -13.74
N LYS A 19 -2.18 -6.68 -14.98
CA LYS A 19 -2.94 -7.87 -15.37
C LYS A 19 -2.10 -9.12 -15.13
N CYS A 20 -2.14 -9.67 -13.92
CA CYS A 20 -1.37 -10.84 -13.52
C CYS A 20 -2.30 -11.87 -12.87
N GLN A 21 -2.05 -13.15 -13.14
CA GLN A 21 -2.84 -14.27 -12.62
C GLN A 21 -2.82 -14.33 -11.09
N PHE A 22 -1.73 -13.87 -10.46
CA PHE A 22 -1.59 -13.80 -9.00
C PHE A 22 -2.43 -12.70 -8.31
N PHE A 23 -3.13 -11.86 -9.07
CA PHE A 23 -3.91 -10.75 -8.53
C PHE A 23 -5.04 -11.19 -7.60
N GLN A 24 -5.67 -12.35 -7.88
CA GLN A 24 -6.77 -12.86 -7.06
C GLN A 24 -6.35 -13.08 -5.60
N ASN A 25 -5.08 -13.45 -5.38
CA ASN A 25 -4.56 -13.66 -4.04
C ASN A 25 -4.42 -12.35 -3.25
N HIS A 26 -4.31 -11.20 -3.92
CA HIS A 26 -4.20 -9.88 -3.29
C HIS A 26 -5.53 -9.22 -2.93
N LEU A 27 -6.63 -9.79 -3.38
CA LEU A 27 -7.97 -9.28 -3.14
C LEU A 27 -8.63 -9.99 -1.95
N PHE A 28 -9.56 -9.28 -1.33
CA PHE A 28 -10.63 -9.87 -0.54
C PHE A 28 -11.96 -9.55 -1.21
N LYS A 29 -12.89 -10.50 -1.16
CA LYS A 29 -14.23 -10.37 -1.72
C LYS A 29 -15.22 -10.21 -0.57
N ILE A 30 -15.97 -9.11 -0.56
CA ILE A 30 -17.08 -8.88 0.36
C ILE A 30 -18.32 -8.67 -0.51
N ARG A 31 -19.22 -9.66 -0.51
CA ARG A 31 -20.34 -9.72 -1.48
C ARG A 31 -19.80 -9.58 -2.90
N ASP A 32 -20.26 -8.61 -3.69
CA ASP A 32 -19.82 -8.38 -5.07
C ASP A 32 -18.70 -7.34 -5.19
N LEU A 33 -18.16 -6.88 -4.06
CA LEU A 33 -17.07 -5.91 -4.02
C LEU A 33 -15.73 -6.59 -3.80
N TYR A 34 -14.73 -6.12 -4.55
CA TYR A 34 -13.35 -6.56 -4.46
C TYR A 34 -12.48 -5.44 -3.91
N PHE A 35 -11.69 -5.77 -2.91
CA PHE A 35 -10.82 -4.81 -2.25
C PHE A 35 -9.39 -5.31 -2.19
N CYS A 36 -8.44 -4.42 -2.44
CA CYS A 36 -7.03 -4.75 -2.29
C CYS A 36 -6.67 -4.83 -0.80
N LYS A 37 -6.22 -6.00 -0.34
CA LYS A 37 -5.79 -6.21 1.07
C LYS A 37 -4.82 -5.13 1.54
N GLY A 38 -3.89 -4.72 0.67
CA GLY A 38 -2.92 -3.69 1.00
C GLY A 38 -3.50 -2.29 1.15
N CYS A 39 -4.31 -1.86 0.17
CA CYS A 39 -4.94 -0.54 0.21
C CYS A 39 -5.91 -0.43 1.38
N SER A 40 -6.68 -1.48 1.65
CA SER A 40 -7.63 -1.48 2.75
C SER A 40 -6.96 -1.45 4.11
N MET A 41 -5.84 -2.16 4.31
CA MET A 41 -5.07 -2.06 5.56
C MET A 41 -4.51 -0.64 5.77
N ARG A 42 -3.99 -0.01 4.70
CA ARG A 42 -3.53 1.38 4.75
C ARG A 42 -4.67 2.35 5.07
N PHE A 43 -5.81 2.19 4.41
CA PHE A 43 -6.99 3.04 4.63
C PHE A 43 -7.56 2.87 6.05
N LEU A 44 -7.56 1.65 6.55
CA LEU A 44 -7.96 1.35 7.93
C LEU A 44 -7.05 2.06 8.93
N GLY A 45 -5.72 1.98 8.75
CA GLY A 45 -4.77 2.71 9.61
C GLY A 45 -4.96 4.22 9.56
N PHE A 46 -5.23 4.77 8.38
CA PHE A 46 -5.54 6.18 8.21
C PHE A 46 -6.80 6.58 9.00
N ILE A 47 -7.92 5.89 8.80
CA ILE A 47 -9.20 6.19 9.47
C ILE A 47 -9.04 6.08 10.99
N ILE A 48 -8.47 4.97 11.47
CA ILE A 48 -8.32 4.74 12.92
C ILE A 48 -7.51 5.86 13.56
N PHE A 49 -6.42 6.31 12.91
CA PHE A 49 -5.63 7.40 13.47
C PHE A 49 -6.38 8.73 13.48
N ILE A 50 -7.09 9.08 12.40
CA ILE A 50 -7.94 10.29 12.37
C ILE A 50 -9.01 10.24 13.47
N LEU A 51 -9.65 9.08 13.69
CA LEU A 51 -10.62 8.91 14.76
C LEU A 51 -9.99 9.07 16.15
N ILE A 52 -8.79 8.52 16.38
CA ILE A 52 -8.05 8.71 17.64
C ILE A 52 -7.76 10.20 17.87
N LEU A 53 -7.32 10.92 16.84
CA LEU A 53 -7.07 12.35 16.93
C LEU A 53 -8.35 13.13 17.21
N LEU A 54 -9.46 12.78 16.56
CA LEU A 54 -10.76 13.42 16.77
C LEU A 54 -11.26 13.19 18.21
N ILE A 55 -11.18 11.95 18.70
CA ILE A 55 -11.56 11.62 20.08
C ILE A 55 -10.66 12.38 21.06
N ASN A 56 -9.35 12.43 20.81
CA ASN A 56 -8.43 13.17 21.67
C ASN A 56 -8.80 14.66 21.72
N TYR A 57 -9.05 15.26 20.56
CA TYR A 57 -9.43 16.66 20.44
C TYR A 57 -10.76 16.98 21.16
N LEU A 58 -11.75 16.09 21.05
CA LEU A 58 -13.08 16.33 21.63
C LEU A 58 -13.17 16.06 23.14
N TYR A 59 -12.42 15.07 23.65
CA TYR A 59 -12.61 14.58 25.02
C TYR A 59 -11.47 14.91 25.97
N LEU A 60 -10.27 15.23 25.49
CA LEU A 60 -9.12 15.54 26.35
C LEU A 60 -8.84 17.05 26.32
N SER A 61 -9.25 17.75 27.38
CA SER A 61 -9.18 19.23 27.46
C SER A 61 -7.78 19.81 27.24
N ASN A 62 -6.73 19.02 27.46
CA ASN A 62 -5.36 19.52 27.48
C ASN A 62 -4.60 19.37 26.15
N ASN A 63 -5.22 18.80 25.09
CA ASN A 63 -4.58 18.63 23.77
C ASN A 63 -3.14 18.05 23.83
N THR A 64 -2.82 17.29 24.88
CA THR A 64 -1.44 16.87 25.19
C THR A 64 -0.88 15.95 24.13
N LEU A 65 -1.71 15.07 23.56
CA LEU A 65 -1.34 14.23 22.44
C LEU A 65 -1.03 15.06 21.20
N PHE A 66 -1.85 16.07 20.89
CA PHE A 66 -1.62 16.93 19.73
C PHE A 66 -0.30 17.69 19.87
N GLN A 67 -0.02 18.25 21.05
CA GLN A 67 1.26 18.92 21.34
C GLN A 67 2.44 17.94 21.24
N PHE A 68 2.32 16.73 21.79
CA PHE A 68 3.33 15.69 21.70
C PHE A 68 3.61 15.30 20.24
N LEU A 69 2.56 15.07 19.45
CA LEU A 69 2.68 14.74 18.03
C LEU A 69 3.32 15.87 17.23
N ASN A 70 2.95 17.13 17.51
CA ASN A 70 3.51 18.29 16.83
C ASN A 70 5.02 18.44 17.11
N ASN A 71 5.43 18.24 18.36
CA ASN A 71 6.84 18.37 18.77
C ASN A 71 7.72 17.22 18.26
N ASN A 72 7.14 16.04 18.00
CA ASN A 72 7.87 14.83 17.63
C ASN A 72 7.55 14.32 16.22
N ILE A 73 6.89 15.13 15.40
CA ILE A 73 6.32 14.72 14.11
C ILE A 73 7.34 14.01 13.21
N LEU A 74 8.53 14.59 13.06
CA LEU A 74 9.59 14.06 12.19
C LEU A 74 10.06 12.68 12.63
N TYR A 75 10.24 12.48 13.95
CA TYR A 75 10.67 11.21 14.51
C TYR A 75 9.58 10.13 14.38
N ILE A 76 8.33 10.49 14.69
CA ILE A 76 7.20 9.56 14.60
C ILE A 76 6.97 9.16 13.15
N GLU A 77 7.02 10.11 12.22
CA GLU A 77 6.87 9.82 10.79
C GLU A 77 8.01 8.93 10.29
N ALA A 78 9.26 9.22 10.63
CA ALA A 78 10.39 8.38 10.26
C ALA A 78 10.20 6.93 10.75
N VAL A 79 9.76 6.74 12.00
CA VAL A 79 9.47 5.43 12.57
C VAL A 79 8.32 4.73 11.83
N LEU A 80 7.23 5.44 11.52
CA LEU A 80 6.06 4.86 10.84
C LEU A 80 6.31 4.53 9.36
N VAL A 81 7.18 5.28 8.68
CA VAL A 81 7.51 5.07 7.26
C VAL A 81 8.61 4.02 7.09
N SER A 82 9.54 3.91 8.05
CA SER A 82 10.69 2.98 7.97
C SER A 82 10.34 1.53 7.62
N PRO A 83 9.26 0.89 8.14
CA PRO A 83 8.96 -0.50 7.84
C PRO A 83 8.53 -0.69 6.38
N THR A 84 7.97 0.35 5.75
CA THR A 84 7.65 0.34 4.32
C THR A 84 8.93 0.35 3.47
N ILE A 85 9.95 1.10 3.89
CA ILE A 85 11.25 1.12 3.24
C ILE A 85 11.90 -0.27 3.37
N PHE A 86 11.93 -0.84 4.58
CA PHE A 86 12.43 -2.20 4.79
C PHE A 86 11.66 -3.24 3.98
N GLN A 87 10.33 -3.12 3.88
CA GLN A 87 9.51 -4.02 3.06
C GLN A 87 9.82 -3.95 1.56
N ALA A 88 10.28 -2.81 1.05
CA ALA A 88 10.69 -2.70 -0.34
C ALA A 88 12.00 -3.47 -0.60
N LEU A 89 12.85 -3.59 0.41
CA LEU A 89 14.17 -4.23 0.34
C LEU A 89 14.10 -5.73 0.67
N ILE A 90 13.26 -6.12 1.64
CA ILE A 90 13.20 -7.47 2.19
C ILE A 90 11.79 -8.05 2.04
N THR A 91 11.69 -9.33 1.68
CA THR A 91 10.42 -10.06 1.65
C THR A 91 10.01 -10.46 3.06
N PHE A 92 8.89 -9.91 3.53
CA PHE A 92 8.31 -10.25 4.84
C PHE A 92 7.14 -11.23 4.74
N PRO A 93 6.84 -11.99 5.81
CA PRO A 93 5.63 -12.79 5.88
C PRO A 93 4.38 -11.92 5.75
N ARG A 94 3.32 -12.53 5.23
CA ARG A 94 2.12 -11.82 4.78
C ARG A 94 1.44 -10.97 5.86
N ASN A 95 1.39 -11.46 7.10
CA ASN A 95 0.76 -10.77 8.22
C ASN A 95 1.55 -9.51 8.60
N LEU A 96 2.87 -9.62 8.69
CA LEU A 96 3.76 -8.50 8.97
C LEU A 96 3.72 -7.46 7.85
N SER A 97 3.64 -7.92 6.59
CA SER A 97 3.43 -7.04 5.45
C SER A 97 2.15 -6.21 5.54
N ASN A 98 1.05 -6.80 6.02
CA ASN A 98 -0.21 -6.08 6.22
C ASN A 98 -0.10 -5.07 7.36
N PHE A 99 0.59 -5.43 8.45
CA PHE A 99 0.85 -4.53 9.57
C PHE A 99 1.67 -3.30 9.15
N PHE A 100 2.72 -3.46 8.35
CA PHE A 100 3.49 -2.32 7.84
C PHE A 100 2.66 -1.41 6.93
N ARG A 101 1.76 -1.97 6.13
CA ARG A 101 0.83 -1.17 5.32
C ARG A 101 -0.18 -0.40 6.18
N PHE A 102 -0.61 -0.99 7.29
CA PHE A 102 -1.44 -0.33 8.29
C PHE A 102 -0.70 0.83 8.97
N GLN A 103 0.54 0.61 9.43
CA GLN A 103 1.40 1.66 10.00
C GLN A 103 1.65 2.81 9.02
N LEU A 104 1.88 2.51 7.74
CA LEU A 104 1.98 3.54 6.71
C LEU A 104 0.68 4.35 6.55
N GLY A 105 -0.48 3.73 6.78
CA GLY A 105 -1.77 4.41 6.84
C GLY A 105 -1.82 5.45 7.97
N ILE A 106 -1.34 5.07 9.15
CA ILE A 106 -1.19 5.96 10.31
C ILE A 106 -0.23 7.11 9.96
N GLY A 107 0.93 6.81 9.38
CA GLY A 107 1.90 7.82 8.96
C GLY A 107 1.31 8.82 7.96
N ASN A 108 0.52 8.34 6.98
CA ASN A 108 -0.17 9.22 6.04
C ASN A 108 -1.22 10.12 6.71
N ALA A 109 -1.97 9.61 7.69
CA ALA A 109 -2.95 10.42 8.43
C ALA A 109 -2.27 11.47 9.30
N LEU A 110 -1.14 11.11 9.90
CA LEU A 110 -0.30 12.02 10.67
C LEU A 110 0.25 13.15 9.78
N LEU A 111 0.84 12.81 8.64
CA LEU A 111 1.32 13.78 7.64
C LEU A 111 0.18 14.70 7.16
N PHE A 112 -0.97 14.12 6.81
CA PHE A 112 -2.14 14.89 6.37
C PHE A 112 -2.60 15.89 7.44
N THR A 113 -2.71 15.43 8.69
CA THR A 113 -3.08 16.29 9.83
C THR A 113 -2.05 17.40 10.02
N TYR A 114 -0.76 17.08 9.97
CA TYR A 114 0.30 18.08 10.15
C TYR A 114 0.33 19.11 9.02
N VAL A 115 0.10 18.70 7.77
CA VAL A 115 0.00 19.63 6.64
C VAL A 115 -1.15 20.61 6.85
N LEU A 116 -2.31 20.14 7.32
CA LEU A 116 -3.46 20.99 7.59
C LEU A 116 -3.27 21.92 8.80
N PHE A 117 -2.81 21.38 9.93
CA PHE A 117 -2.87 22.08 11.23
C PHE A 117 -1.50 22.46 11.82
N GLY A 118 -0.40 21.95 11.28
CA GLY A 118 0.95 22.29 11.74
C GLY A 118 1.23 23.78 11.58
N THR A 119 2.08 24.32 12.45
CA THR A 119 2.36 25.77 12.48
C THR A 119 3.56 26.15 11.62
N ASP A 120 4.56 25.28 11.50
CA ASP A 120 5.81 25.58 10.80
C ASP A 120 5.71 25.26 9.28
N PRO A 121 5.73 26.27 8.40
CA PRO A 121 5.63 26.07 6.96
C PRO A 121 6.86 25.38 6.34
N LEU A 122 8.05 25.57 6.93
CA LEU A 122 9.29 24.94 6.45
C LEU A 122 9.21 23.43 6.68
N ILE A 123 8.77 23.00 7.86
CA ILE A 123 8.59 21.58 8.18
C ILE A 123 7.55 20.95 7.24
N LYS A 124 6.42 21.63 6.97
CA LYS A 124 5.41 21.13 6.00
C LYS A 124 6.00 20.89 4.63
N LEU A 125 6.82 21.83 4.13
CA LEU A 125 7.44 21.72 2.81
C LEU A 125 8.45 20.57 2.76
N ILE A 126 9.28 20.43 3.80
CA ILE A 126 10.24 19.31 3.92
C ILE A 126 9.50 17.97 3.92
N LEU A 127 8.42 17.85 4.70
CA LEU A 127 7.63 16.63 4.79
C LEU A 127 6.95 16.29 3.46
N LEU A 128 6.27 17.24 2.82
CA LEU A 128 5.64 17.02 1.51
C LEU A 128 6.67 16.64 0.44
N PHE A 129 7.81 17.34 0.40
CA PHE A 129 8.85 17.07 -0.59
C PHE A 129 9.49 15.69 -0.38
N SER A 130 9.86 15.36 0.87
CA SER A 130 10.42 14.04 1.20
C SER A 130 9.43 12.92 0.91
N TYR A 131 8.14 13.10 1.24
CA TYR A 131 7.09 12.16 0.92
C TYR A 131 6.96 11.90 -0.59
N VAL A 132 6.93 12.95 -1.41
CA VAL A 132 6.83 12.84 -2.87
C VAL A 132 8.05 12.12 -3.45
N LEU A 133 9.27 12.47 -3.00
CA LEU A 133 10.50 11.81 -3.45
C LEU A 133 10.53 10.32 -3.09
N ILE A 134 10.21 9.98 -1.84
CA ILE A 134 10.16 8.60 -1.37
C ILE A 134 9.09 7.83 -2.15
N TYR A 135 7.88 8.39 -2.30
CA TYR A 135 6.79 7.78 -3.04
C TYR A 135 7.20 7.49 -4.49
N LYS A 136 7.78 8.48 -5.19
CA LYS A 136 8.22 8.31 -6.58
C LYS A 136 9.28 7.21 -6.71
N LYS A 137 10.28 7.19 -5.81
CA LYS A 137 11.35 6.18 -5.82
C LYS A 137 10.79 4.77 -5.55
N LEU A 138 9.94 4.62 -4.53
CA LEU A 138 9.32 3.34 -4.19
C LEU A 138 8.39 2.84 -5.29
N ASN A 139 7.62 3.74 -5.94
CA ASN A 139 6.74 3.37 -7.04
C ASN A 139 7.55 2.86 -8.24
N ASN A 140 8.68 3.49 -8.55
CA ASN A 140 9.57 3.02 -9.62
C ASN A 140 10.13 1.61 -9.33
N ILE A 141 10.66 1.38 -8.12
CA ILE A 141 11.17 0.06 -7.68
C ILE A 141 10.07 -1.01 -7.79
N ARG A 142 8.86 -0.67 -7.31
CA ARG A 142 7.72 -1.59 -7.35
C ARG A 142 7.30 -1.94 -8.77
N ASN A 143 7.22 -0.96 -9.67
CA ASN A 143 6.83 -1.19 -11.06
C ASN A 143 7.84 -2.11 -11.76
N ASN A 144 9.14 -1.90 -11.55
CA ASN A 144 10.18 -2.76 -12.12
C ASN A 144 10.08 -4.20 -11.61
N LYS A 145 9.84 -4.38 -10.29
CA LYS A 145 9.68 -5.72 -9.69
C LYS A 145 8.40 -6.42 -10.12
N MET A 146 7.29 -5.69 -10.30
CA MET A 146 6.04 -6.31 -10.76
C MET A 146 6.14 -6.75 -12.23
N ASN A 147 6.78 -5.95 -13.08
CA ASN A 147 6.96 -6.30 -14.49
C ASN A 147 7.76 -7.59 -14.64
N SER A 148 8.86 -7.78 -13.88
CA SER A 148 9.66 -9.01 -13.97
C SER A 148 8.90 -10.26 -13.53
N VAL A 149 8.11 -10.19 -12.44
CA VAL A 149 7.30 -11.31 -11.97
C VAL A 149 6.22 -11.69 -12.97
N CYS A 150 5.56 -10.71 -13.59
CA CYS A 150 4.50 -10.97 -14.55
C CYS A 150 5.06 -11.58 -15.85
N ILE A 151 6.18 -11.06 -16.35
CA ILE A 151 6.84 -11.57 -17.57
C ILE A 151 7.26 -13.03 -17.38
N ASN A 152 7.90 -13.36 -16.25
CA ASN A 152 8.35 -14.73 -15.97
C ASN A 152 7.19 -15.73 -15.82
N SER A 153 6.01 -15.26 -15.39
CA SER A 153 4.81 -16.11 -15.29
C SER A 153 4.20 -16.45 -16.65
N ILE A 154 4.32 -15.54 -17.63
CA ILE A 154 3.83 -15.75 -19.00
C ILE A 154 4.74 -16.73 -19.73
N THR A 155 6.06 -16.54 -19.65
CA THR A 155 7.03 -17.42 -20.33
C THR A 155 6.93 -18.86 -19.84
N THR A 156 6.69 -19.09 -18.54
CA THR A 156 6.50 -20.43 -17.98
C THR A 156 5.16 -21.07 -18.39
N THR A 157 4.08 -20.31 -18.49
CA THR A 157 2.80 -20.87 -18.95
C THR A 157 2.79 -21.15 -20.45
N GLU A 158 3.39 -20.28 -21.27
CA GLU A 158 3.56 -20.55 -22.70
C GLU A 158 4.45 -21.76 -22.95
N PHE A 159 5.56 -21.89 -22.21
CA PHE A 159 6.45 -23.05 -22.33
C PHE A 159 5.76 -24.37 -21.94
N ASN A 160 4.99 -24.38 -20.85
CA ASN A 160 4.24 -25.57 -20.45
C ASN A 160 3.12 -25.92 -21.43
N ASN A 161 2.45 -24.92 -22.02
CA ASN A 161 1.44 -25.16 -23.05
C ASN A 161 2.07 -25.74 -24.33
N ILE A 162 3.26 -25.27 -24.72
CA ILE A 162 4.02 -25.85 -25.84
C ILE A 162 4.37 -27.31 -25.54
N LEU A 163 4.86 -27.61 -24.34
CA LEU A 163 5.15 -28.99 -23.93
C LEU A 163 3.91 -29.90 -23.98
N THR A 164 2.76 -29.45 -23.45
CA THR A 164 1.52 -30.24 -23.52
C THR A 164 1.02 -30.47 -24.94
N VAL A 165 1.24 -29.52 -25.86
CA VAL A 165 0.90 -29.70 -27.27
C VAL A 165 1.85 -30.72 -27.91
N VAL A 166 3.15 -30.63 -27.62
CA VAL A 166 4.16 -31.57 -28.12
C VAL A 166 3.86 -33.00 -27.63
N ASP A 167 3.56 -33.19 -26.36
CA ASP A 167 3.25 -34.51 -25.80
C ASP A 167 2.00 -35.13 -26.47
N SER A 168 0.99 -34.31 -26.81
CA SER A 168 -0.22 -34.80 -27.51
C SER A 168 -0.02 -35.23 -28.97
N PHE A 169 1.15 -34.95 -29.56
CA PHE A 169 1.51 -35.43 -30.91
C PHE A 169 2.26 -36.77 -30.91
N TYR A 170 2.67 -37.26 -29.74
CA TYR A 170 3.43 -38.52 -29.59
C TYR A 170 2.60 -39.68 -29.00
N GLU A 171 1.30 -39.47 -28.76
CA GLU A 171 0.31 -40.52 -28.46
C GLU A 171 -0.51 -40.89 -29.71
#